data_AF-C4YAT9-F1
#
_entry.id   AF-C4YAT9-F1
#
_cell.length_a   1.000
_cell.length_b   1.000
_cell.length_c   1.000
_cell.angle_alpha   90.00
_cell.angle_beta   90.00
_cell.angle_gamma   90.00
#
_symmetry.space_group_name_H-M   'P 1'
#
loop_
_entity.id
_entity.type
_entity.pdbx_description
1 polymer ?
#
loop_
_entity_poly.entity_id
_entity_poly.type
_entity_poly.pdbx_seq_one_letter_code
_entity_poly.pdbx_strand_id
1 'polypeptide(L)'
;MNILLTPRKKALLREEIEPVHSLRQDALQHTLTDSMISYVFWLQEVVDLASANPLLAQLIVPDLPPLEENDSYSSKVSSALQACSTYHQENQHLMTILTASMDAGMQPATSFPTVCELLETIKTHFAQIMDPFKLSVYERSLTFDRHNLLAYYTSLDAMEKVHYHVFRKHPPQDLEVSWMMTSLTNDYLHNQDIIQDIQLNWTNLHSDAKAVREIINAHSHRRGRHSRSPC
;
A
#
# COMPACT_ATOMS: atom_id res chain seq x y z
N MET A 1 -76.60 6.78 -7.53
CA MET A 1 -76.09 5.53 -6.93
C MET A 1 -74.59 5.53 -7.10
N ASN A 2 -73.88 5.74 -5.99
CA ASN A 2 -72.43 5.95 -5.93
C ASN A 2 -71.69 4.62 -6.04
N ILE A 3 -70.79 4.49 -7.03
CA ILE A 3 -69.74 3.48 -6.99
C ILE A 3 -68.48 4.20 -6.49
N LEU A 4 -68.23 4.04 -5.19
CA LEU A 4 -67.01 4.44 -4.50
C LEU A 4 -65.84 3.60 -5.05
N LEU A 5 -65.00 4.20 -5.88
CA LEU A 5 -63.67 3.70 -6.18
C LEU A 5 -62.77 3.93 -4.95
N THR A 6 -62.63 2.92 -4.09
CA THR A 6 -61.58 2.90 -3.08
C THR A 6 -60.21 2.75 -3.77
N PRO A 7 -59.19 3.56 -3.42
CA PRO A 7 -57.84 3.33 -3.92
C PRO A 7 -57.30 2.08 -3.25
N ARG A 8 -57.17 0.98 -4.00
CA ARG A 8 -56.39 -0.16 -3.54
C ARG A 8 -54.95 0.30 -3.40
N LYS A 9 -54.51 0.35 -2.14
CA LYS A 9 -53.12 0.45 -1.68
C LYS A 9 -52.18 -0.10 -2.77
N LYS A 10 -51.34 0.77 -3.34
CA LYS A 10 -50.03 0.33 -3.82
C LYS A 10 -49.39 -0.37 -2.62
N ALA A 11 -49.34 -1.70 -2.68
CA ALA A 11 -48.32 -2.39 -1.94
C ALA A 11 -47.02 -1.76 -2.42
N LEU A 12 -46.38 -0.98 -1.55
CA LEU A 12 -44.95 -0.75 -1.60
C LEU A 12 -44.36 -2.16 -1.60
N LEU A 13 -44.17 -2.71 -2.80
CA LEU A 13 -43.19 -3.74 -3.05
C LEU A 13 -41.94 -3.19 -2.41
N ARG A 14 -41.55 -3.87 -1.32
CA ARG A 14 -40.28 -3.69 -0.63
C ARG A 14 -39.26 -3.33 -1.72
N GLU A 15 -38.70 -2.13 -1.62
CA GLU A 15 -37.36 -1.92 -2.13
C GLU A 15 -36.57 -3.09 -1.55
N GLU A 16 -36.25 -4.05 -2.40
CA GLU A 16 -35.12 -4.92 -2.17
C GLU A 16 -33.99 -3.95 -1.96
N ILE A 17 -33.64 -3.77 -0.69
CA ILE A 17 -32.38 -3.17 -0.29
C ILE A 17 -31.37 -4.03 -1.04
N GLU A 18 -30.81 -3.49 -2.14
CA GLU A 18 -29.69 -4.10 -2.82
C GLU A 18 -28.68 -4.46 -1.72
N PRO A 19 -28.24 -5.73 -1.62
CA PRO A 19 -27.18 -6.05 -0.69
C PRO A 19 -25.96 -5.27 -1.16
N VAL A 20 -25.64 -4.22 -0.40
CA VAL A 20 -24.38 -3.50 -0.49
C VAL A 20 -23.26 -4.53 -0.32
N HIS A 21 -22.26 -4.44 -1.20
CA HIS A 21 -20.97 -5.18 -1.23
C HIS A 21 -20.88 -6.40 -2.17
N SER A 22 -20.97 -6.16 -3.47
CA SER A 22 -20.12 -6.91 -4.41
C SER A 22 -18.70 -6.32 -4.39
N LEU A 23 -17.86 -6.76 -3.44
CA LEU A 23 -16.43 -6.51 -3.55
C LEU A 23 -15.93 -7.25 -4.80
N ARG A 24 -15.40 -6.50 -5.76
CA ARG A 24 -14.95 -7.04 -7.06
C ARG A 24 -13.75 -7.95 -6.83
N GLN A 25 -13.61 -9.00 -7.65
CA GLN A 25 -12.43 -9.88 -7.65
C GLN A 25 -11.13 -9.10 -7.96
N ASP A 26 -11.22 -7.95 -8.63
CA ASP A 26 -10.11 -7.02 -8.89
C ASP A 26 -9.91 -5.99 -7.76
N ALA A 27 -10.18 -6.36 -6.50
CA ALA A 27 -10.13 -5.43 -5.37
C ALA A 27 -8.70 -4.94 -5.04
N LEU A 28 -7.68 -5.73 -5.38
CA LEU A 28 -6.27 -5.43 -5.13
C LEU A 28 -5.58 -5.15 -6.47
N GLN A 29 -4.82 -4.06 -6.54
CA GLN A 29 -4.11 -3.66 -7.76
C GLN A 29 -2.72 -4.27 -7.83
N HIS A 30 -2.12 -4.55 -6.67
CA HIS A 30 -0.77 -5.12 -6.58
C HIS A 30 -0.83 -6.64 -6.41
N THR A 31 -0.01 -7.36 -7.16
CA THR A 31 0.21 -8.80 -6.96
C THR A 31 1.31 -9.00 -5.93
N LEU A 32 1.04 -9.83 -4.92
CA LEU A 32 2.05 -10.23 -3.94
C LEU A 32 3.05 -11.19 -4.58
N THR A 33 4.30 -10.78 -4.61
CA THR A 33 5.49 -11.56 -5.00
C THR A 33 6.47 -11.62 -3.83
N ASP A 34 7.53 -12.43 -3.93
CA ASP A 34 8.60 -12.49 -2.91
C ASP A 34 9.54 -11.26 -2.97
N SER A 35 8.94 -10.07 -2.93
CA SER A 35 9.59 -8.76 -2.98
C SER A 35 9.01 -7.86 -1.90
N MET A 36 9.90 -7.21 -1.14
CA MET A 36 9.55 -6.26 -0.08
C MET A 36 8.62 -5.15 -0.56
N ILE A 37 8.87 -4.63 -1.77
CA ILE A 37 8.06 -3.55 -2.39
C ILE A 37 6.64 -4.04 -2.65
N SER A 38 6.50 -5.22 -3.27
CA SER A 38 5.17 -5.73 -3.61
C SER A 38 4.36 -5.99 -2.35
N TYR A 39 4.99 -6.48 -1.28
CA TYR A 39 4.33 -6.76 -0.02
C TYR A 39 3.84 -5.49 0.70
N VAL A 40 4.62 -4.41 0.77
CA VAL A 40 4.15 -3.19 1.47
C VAL A 40 2.98 -2.52 0.77
N PHE A 41 2.90 -2.59 -0.55
CA PHE A 41 1.73 -2.10 -1.29
C PHE A 41 0.55 -3.04 -1.14
N TRP A 42 0.77 -4.33 -1.35
CA TRP A 42 -0.26 -5.35 -1.22
C TRP A 42 -0.90 -5.32 0.18
N LEU A 43 -0.10 -5.28 1.24
CA LEU A 43 -0.63 -5.23 2.61
C LEU A 43 -1.44 -3.96 2.86
N GLN A 44 -0.99 -2.81 2.36
CA GLN A 44 -1.74 -1.55 2.47
C GLN A 44 -3.11 -1.69 1.81
N GLU A 45 -3.18 -2.25 0.60
CA GLU A 45 -4.45 -2.47 -0.10
C GLU A 45 -5.37 -3.44 0.63
N VAL A 46 -4.83 -4.49 1.24
CA VAL A 46 -5.59 -5.42 2.08
C VAL A 46 -6.18 -4.72 3.30
N VAL A 47 -5.38 -3.89 3.98
CA VAL A 47 -5.84 -3.11 5.14
C VAL A 47 -6.89 -2.10 4.73
N ASP A 48 -6.69 -1.40 3.61
CA ASP A 48 -7.64 -0.42 3.07
C ASP A 48 -8.97 -1.09 2.70
N LEU A 49 -8.91 -2.21 1.98
CA LEU A 49 -10.05 -3.04 1.63
C LEU A 49 -10.85 -3.48 2.87
N ALA A 50 -10.15 -3.98 3.89
CA ALA A 50 -10.79 -4.41 5.12
C ALA A 50 -11.37 -3.24 5.90
N SER A 51 -10.69 -2.09 5.96
CA SER A 51 -11.16 -0.90 6.66
C SER A 51 -12.43 -0.30 6.04
N ALA A 52 -12.60 -0.47 4.72
CA ALA A 52 -13.79 -0.04 4.00
C ALA A 52 -15.03 -0.91 4.31
N ASN A 53 -14.87 -2.08 4.95
CA ASN A 53 -15.95 -2.98 5.31
C ASN A 53 -15.84 -3.45 6.78
N PRO A 54 -16.75 -3.02 7.68
CA PRO A 54 -16.69 -3.38 9.10
C PRO A 54 -16.68 -4.88 9.42
N LEU A 55 -17.23 -5.73 8.56
CA LEU A 55 -17.18 -7.18 8.75
C LEU A 55 -15.80 -7.73 8.41
N LEU A 56 -15.19 -7.27 7.31
CA LEU A 56 -13.84 -7.68 6.92
C LEU A 56 -12.77 -7.18 7.90
N ALA A 57 -12.94 -5.97 8.43
CA ALA A 57 -12.04 -5.41 9.44
C ALA A 57 -11.91 -6.30 10.69
N GLN A 58 -12.94 -7.09 11.02
CA GLN A 58 -12.90 -8.01 12.18
C GLN A 58 -12.12 -9.30 11.89
N LEU A 59 -11.89 -9.63 10.62
CA LEU A 59 -11.25 -10.88 10.19
C LEU A 59 -9.72 -10.79 10.16
N ILE A 60 -9.19 -9.58 10.22
CA ILE A 60 -7.76 -9.32 10.08
C ILE A 60 -7.24 -8.51 11.25
N VAL A 61 -5.97 -8.65 11.55
CA VAL A 61 -5.24 -7.69 12.37
C VAL A 61 -4.57 -6.71 11.40
N PRO A 62 -4.83 -5.39 11.45
CA PRO A 62 -4.17 -4.45 10.54
C PRO A 62 -2.71 -4.17 10.96
N ASP A 63 -2.40 -4.36 12.25
CA ASP A 63 -1.08 -4.08 12.80
C ASP A 63 -0.01 -5.03 12.26
N LEU A 64 1.24 -4.57 12.27
CA LEU A 64 2.41 -5.39 11.98
C LEU A 64 2.76 -6.26 13.19
N PRO A 65 3.34 -7.45 12.99
CA PRO A 65 3.80 -8.28 14.10
C PRO A 65 4.81 -7.48 14.95
N PRO A 66 4.69 -7.54 16.29
CA PRO A 66 5.58 -6.81 17.17
C PRO A 66 7.01 -7.38 17.06
N LEU A 67 8.02 -6.54 17.30
CA LEU A 67 9.42 -6.98 17.31
C LEU A 67 9.76 -7.85 18.53
N GLU A 68 8.97 -7.71 19.60
CA GLU A 68 9.06 -8.43 20.86
C GLU A 68 7.70 -9.03 21.22
N GLU A 69 7.65 -10.02 22.12
CA GLU A 69 6.39 -10.63 22.57
C GLU A 69 5.42 -9.56 23.11
N ASN A 70 4.18 -9.58 22.63
CA ASN A 70 3.17 -8.59 22.98
C ASN A 70 1.80 -9.24 23.14
N ASP A 71 1.32 -9.32 24.38
CA ASP A 71 0.04 -9.93 24.74
C ASP A 71 -1.15 -9.23 24.06
N SER A 72 -1.07 -7.91 23.85
CA SER A 72 -2.13 -7.17 23.15
C SER A 72 -2.24 -7.60 21.70
N TYR A 73 -1.12 -7.86 21.02
CA TYR A 73 -1.13 -8.34 19.64
C TYR A 73 -1.71 -9.75 19.55
N SER A 74 -1.23 -10.66 20.41
CA SER A 74 -1.71 -12.04 20.50
C SER A 74 -3.22 -12.12 20.76
N SER A 75 -3.75 -11.21 21.58
CA SER A 75 -5.20 -11.09 21.83
C SER A 75 -5.98 -10.64 20.59
N LYS A 76 -5.45 -9.69 19.80
CA LYS A 76 -6.07 -9.27 18.53
C LYS A 76 -6.11 -10.41 17.52
N VAL A 77 -5.00 -11.14 17.36
CA VAL A 77 -4.93 -12.33 16.48
C VAL A 77 -5.96 -13.37 16.91
N SER A 78 -6.03 -13.69 18.21
CA SER A 78 -7.01 -14.64 18.74
C SER A 78 -8.45 -14.22 18.45
N SER A 79 -8.75 -12.93 18.60
CA SER A 79 -10.09 -12.38 18.31
C SER A 79 -10.43 -12.46 16.82
N ALA A 80 -9.48 -12.15 15.95
CA ALA A 80 -9.66 -12.23 14.49
C ALA A 80 -9.85 -13.68 14.01
N LEU A 81 -9.13 -14.64 14.59
CA LEU A 81 -9.32 -16.08 14.31
C LEU A 81 -10.73 -16.55 14.70
N GLN A 82 -11.23 -16.11 15.85
CA GLN A 82 -12.59 -16.41 16.27
C GLN A 82 -13.63 -15.76 15.34
N ALA A 83 -13.39 -14.54 14.89
CA ALA A 83 -14.24 -13.86 13.92
C ALA A 83 -14.26 -14.60 12.57
N CYS A 84 -13.12 -15.12 12.09
CA CYS A 84 -13.05 -15.94 10.88
C CYS A 84 -13.92 -17.21 10.96
N SER A 85 -14.01 -17.81 12.15
CA SER A 85 -14.88 -18.97 12.39
C SER A 85 -16.37 -18.59 12.45
N THR A 86 -16.68 -17.37 12.88
CA THR A 86 -18.04 -16.85 13.02
C THR A 86 -18.61 -16.38 11.67
N TYR A 87 -17.81 -15.65 10.90
CA TYR A 87 -18.17 -15.06 9.61
C TYR A 87 -17.56 -15.86 8.45
N HIS A 88 -18.05 -17.09 8.28
CA HIS A 88 -17.45 -18.05 7.36
C HIS A 88 -17.49 -17.58 5.89
N GLN A 89 -18.57 -16.93 5.46
CA GLN A 89 -18.74 -16.47 4.08
C GLN A 89 -17.75 -15.35 3.74
N GLU A 90 -17.63 -14.37 4.63
CA GLU A 90 -16.70 -13.26 4.51
C GLU A 90 -15.25 -13.74 4.55
N ASN A 91 -14.92 -14.70 5.42
CA ASN A 91 -13.61 -15.35 5.46
C ASN A 91 -13.29 -16.05 4.13
N GLN A 92 -14.20 -16.87 3.59
CA GLN A 92 -13.98 -17.53 2.29
C GLN A 92 -13.84 -16.54 1.13
N HIS A 93 -14.65 -15.48 1.16
CA HIS A 93 -14.63 -14.46 0.13
C HIS A 93 -13.29 -13.70 0.12
N LEU A 94 -12.85 -13.21 1.28
CA LEU A 94 -11.58 -12.52 1.41
C LEU A 94 -10.41 -13.47 1.12
N MET A 95 -10.46 -14.73 1.54
CA MET A 95 -9.47 -15.76 1.18
C MET A 95 -9.32 -15.88 -0.33
N THR A 96 -10.43 -15.89 -1.08
CA THR A 96 -10.42 -15.97 -2.54
C THR A 96 -9.75 -14.76 -3.17
N ILE A 97 -10.06 -13.55 -2.68
CA ILE A 97 -9.42 -12.31 -3.15
C ILE A 97 -7.92 -12.34 -2.89
N LEU A 98 -7.51 -12.67 -1.65
CA LEU A 98 -6.10 -12.69 -1.27
C LEU A 98 -5.32 -13.72 -2.10
N THR A 99 -5.80 -14.96 -2.18
CA THR A 99 -5.12 -16.03 -2.94
C THR A 99 -5.02 -15.73 -4.44
N ALA A 100 -6.04 -15.08 -5.03
CA ALA A 100 -5.99 -14.65 -6.43
C ALA A 100 -4.97 -13.52 -6.68
N SER A 101 -4.69 -12.70 -5.67
CA SER A 101 -3.71 -11.61 -5.74
C SER A 101 -2.27 -12.03 -5.45
N MET A 102 -2.00 -13.33 -5.29
CA MET A 102 -0.68 -13.87 -4.98
C MET A 102 -0.07 -14.57 -6.19
N ASP A 103 1.22 -14.32 -6.44
CA ASP A 103 1.97 -15.03 -7.46
C ASP A 103 2.12 -16.52 -7.10
N ALA A 104 2.28 -17.36 -8.13
CA ALA A 104 2.40 -18.82 -7.97
C ALA A 104 3.56 -19.22 -7.04
N GLY A 105 4.66 -18.45 -7.02
CA GLY A 105 5.79 -18.66 -6.12
C GLY A 105 5.45 -18.49 -4.64
N MET A 106 4.39 -17.75 -4.31
CA MET A 106 3.94 -17.51 -2.93
C MET A 106 2.92 -18.54 -2.44
N GLN A 107 2.29 -19.32 -3.34
CA GLN A 107 1.19 -20.23 -3.01
C GLN A 107 1.54 -21.49 -2.20
N PRO A 108 2.73 -22.12 -2.28
CA PRO A 108 3.04 -23.34 -1.53
C PRO A 108 2.99 -23.18 0.00
N ALA A 109 2.96 -21.94 0.49
CA ALA A 109 2.89 -21.60 1.91
C ALA A 109 1.47 -21.20 2.39
N THR A 110 0.40 -21.37 1.60
CA THR A 110 -0.88 -20.64 1.84
C THR A 110 -2.14 -21.47 2.02
N SER A 111 -2.04 -22.79 2.23
CA SER A 111 -3.21 -23.63 2.55
C SER A 111 -3.64 -23.45 4.01
N PHE A 112 -4.07 -22.24 4.38
CA PHE A 112 -4.56 -21.94 5.71
C PHE A 112 -6.08 -22.00 5.77
N PRO A 113 -6.66 -22.46 6.89
CA PRO A 113 -8.10 -22.53 7.04
C PRO A 113 -8.76 -21.15 7.16
N THR A 114 -8.03 -20.12 7.62
CA THR A 114 -8.57 -18.76 7.79
C THR A 114 -7.70 -17.68 7.15
N VAL A 115 -8.33 -16.57 6.79
CA VAL A 115 -7.65 -15.38 6.26
C VAL A 115 -6.67 -14.80 7.27
N CYS A 116 -7.04 -14.81 8.55
CA CYS A 116 -6.15 -14.34 9.61
C CYS A 116 -4.85 -15.15 9.63
N GLU A 117 -4.89 -16.48 9.59
CA GLU A 117 -3.68 -17.31 9.55
C GLU A 117 -2.85 -17.06 8.29
N LEU A 118 -3.50 -16.92 7.13
CA LEU A 118 -2.83 -16.58 5.88
C LEU A 118 -2.06 -15.27 6.00
N LEU A 119 -2.73 -14.21 6.46
CA LEU A 119 -2.12 -12.89 6.60
C LEU A 119 -1.01 -12.87 7.63
N GLU A 120 -1.20 -13.48 8.79
CA GLU A 120 -0.17 -13.53 9.84
C GLU A 120 1.06 -14.32 9.40
N THR A 121 0.87 -15.39 8.62
CA THR A 121 1.99 -16.13 8.02
C THR A 121 2.75 -15.28 7.01
N ILE A 122 2.04 -14.60 6.10
CA ILE A 122 2.67 -13.71 5.11
C ILE A 122 3.44 -12.60 5.83
N LYS A 123 2.83 -11.95 6.82
CA LYS A 123 3.50 -10.89 7.59
C LYS A 123 4.75 -11.41 8.31
N THR A 124 4.69 -12.61 8.86
CA THR A 124 5.83 -13.24 9.55
C THR A 124 6.96 -13.55 8.58
N HIS A 125 6.66 -14.10 7.40
CA HIS A 125 7.63 -14.30 6.32
C HIS A 125 8.32 -12.97 5.97
N PHE A 126 7.53 -11.92 5.70
CA PHE A 126 8.11 -10.64 5.33
C PHE A 126 8.85 -9.94 6.47
N ALA A 127 8.45 -10.14 7.72
CA ALA A 127 9.18 -9.63 8.88
C ALA A 127 10.56 -10.28 9.03
N GLN A 128 10.72 -11.55 8.65
CA GLN A 128 12.01 -12.24 8.68
C GLN A 128 12.94 -11.80 7.54
N ILE A 129 12.38 -11.45 6.37
CA ILE A 129 13.18 -11.03 5.24
C ILE A 129 13.47 -9.52 5.25
N MET A 130 12.63 -8.70 5.88
CA MET A 130 12.81 -7.25 5.99
C MET A 130 13.77 -6.94 7.14
N ASP A 131 15.02 -6.68 6.80
CA ASP A 131 16.05 -6.29 7.75
C ASP A 131 16.76 -4.99 7.32
N PRO A 132 17.45 -4.31 8.24
CA PRO A 132 18.16 -3.07 7.92
C PRO A 132 19.21 -3.19 6.80
N PHE A 133 19.83 -4.37 6.63
CA PHE A 133 20.83 -4.58 5.58
C PHE A 133 20.17 -4.63 4.21
N LYS A 134 19.05 -5.35 4.05
CA LYS A 134 18.31 -5.35 2.78
C LYS A 134 17.71 -3.99 2.46
N LEU A 135 17.25 -3.25 3.45
CA LEU A 135 16.84 -1.86 3.26
C LEU A 135 18.00 -1.03 2.70
N SER A 136 19.21 -1.13 3.26
CA SER A 136 20.38 -0.40 2.75
C SER A 136 20.76 -0.76 1.31
N VAL A 137 20.55 -2.02 0.90
CA VAL A 137 20.72 -2.46 -0.50
C VAL A 137 19.67 -1.80 -1.38
N TYR A 138 18.42 -1.75 -0.92
CA TYR A 138 17.33 -1.12 -1.65
C TYR A 138 17.53 0.39 -1.80
N GLU A 139 17.94 1.09 -0.74
CA GLU A 139 18.28 2.52 -0.76
C GLU A 139 19.30 2.86 -1.87
N ARG A 140 20.34 2.04 -2.00
CA ARG A 140 21.38 2.22 -3.04
C ARG A 140 20.90 1.90 -4.44
N SER A 141 19.89 1.04 -4.56
CA SER A 141 19.32 0.61 -5.84
C SER A 141 18.31 1.61 -6.42
N LEU A 142 17.85 2.58 -5.63
CA LEU A 142 16.92 3.60 -6.10
C LEU A 142 17.59 4.47 -7.17
N THR A 143 16.95 4.53 -8.33
CA THR A 143 17.40 5.36 -9.43
C THR A 143 16.31 6.36 -9.78
N PHE A 144 16.70 7.62 -9.90
CA PHE A 144 15.81 8.64 -10.40
C PHE A 144 15.72 8.55 -11.93
N ASP A 145 14.54 8.22 -12.45
CA ASP A 145 14.22 8.33 -13.87
C ASP A 145 13.34 9.56 -14.14
N ARG A 146 13.92 10.54 -14.84
CA ARG A 146 13.25 11.78 -15.26
C ARG A 146 12.01 11.55 -16.13
N HIS A 147 11.97 10.43 -16.86
CA HIS A 147 10.90 10.09 -17.79
C HIS A 147 9.73 9.38 -17.10
N ASN A 148 9.96 8.83 -15.91
CA ASN A 148 8.96 8.11 -15.14
C ASN A 148 8.96 8.53 -13.67
N LEU A 149 8.64 9.82 -13.47
CA LEU A 149 8.56 10.44 -12.15
C LEU A 149 7.57 9.73 -11.21
N LEU A 150 6.46 9.22 -11.75
CA LEU A 150 5.47 8.47 -10.98
C LEU A 150 6.05 7.17 -10.43
N ALA A 151 6.78 6.40 -11.24
CA ALA A 151 7.43 5.17 -10.77
C ALA A 151 8.50 5.48 -9.72
N TYR A 152 9.26 6.56 -9.89
CA TYR A 152 10.24 6.98 -8.89
C TYR A 152 9.58 7.31 -7.55
N TYR A 153 8.52 8.12 -7.52
CA TYR A 153 7.80 8.42 -6.27
C TYR A 153 7.13 7.19 -5.68
N THR A 154 6.62 6.29 -6.52
CA THR A 154 6.10 5.00 -6.04
C THR A 154 7.19 4.19 -5.32
N SER A 155 8.40 4.13 -5.88
CA SER A 155 9.53 3.44 -5.24
C SER A 155 10.01 4.11 -3.95
N LEU A 156 9.95 5.45 -3.88
CA LEU A 156 10.23 6.20 -2.66
C LEU A 156 9.18 5.93 -1.57
N ASP A 157 7.90 6.00 -1.90
CA ASP A 157 6.81 5.70 -0.95
C ASP A 157 6.90 4.24 -0.45
N ALA A 158 7.31 3.31 -1.33
CA ALA A 158 7.59 1.92 -0.94
C ALA A 158 8.73 1.84 0.08
N MET A 159 9.81 2.59 -0.12
CA MET A 159 10.95 2.63 0.80
C MET A 159 10.55 3.19 2.16
N GLU A 160 9.73 4.25 2.21
CA GLU A 160 9.20 4.80 3.46
C GLU A 160 8.41 3.74 4.23
N LYS A 161 7.57 2.96 3.53
CA LYS A 161 6.82 1.84 4.12
C LYS A 161 7.75 0.73 4.59
N VAL A 162 8.73 0.31 3.78
CA VAL A 162 9.70 -0.72 4.19
C VAL A 162 10.49 -0.24 5.43
N HIS A 163 10.90 1.03 5.48
CA HIS A 163 11.54 1.62 6.64
C HIS A 163 10.66 1.53 7.89
N TYR A 164 9.37 1.86 7.79
CA TYR A 164 8.41 1.67 8.88
C TYR A 164 8.29 0.20 9.29
N HIS A 165 8.31 -0.72 8.33
CA HIS A 165 8.28 -2.16 8.61
C HIS A 165 9.54 -2.67 9.32
N VAL A 166 10.70 -2.06 9.11
CA VAL A 166 11.95 -2.45 9.78
C VAL A 166 12.07 -1.80 11.17
N PHE A 167 11.77 -0.50 11.28
CA PHE A 167 12.09 0.28 12.48
C PHE A 167 10.88 0.66 13.34
N ARG A 168 9.66 0.37 12.87
CA ARG A 168 8.39 0.79 13.51
C ARG A 168 8.28 2.31 13.70
N LYS A 169 8.97 3.07 12.86
CA LYS A 169 9.02 4.53 12.87
C LYS A 169 9.04 5.05 11.44
N HIS A 170 8.29 6.12 11.20
CA HIS A 170 8.39 6.84 9.93
C HIS A 170 9.82 7.38 9.76
N PRO A 171 10.36 7.37 8.53
CA PRO A 171 11.65 7.98 8.28
C PRO A 171 11.57 9.48 8.59
N PRO A 172 12.62 10.07 9.17
CA PRO A 172 12.68 11.51 9.32
C PRO A 172 12.93 12.19 7.95
N GLN A 173 12.53 13.46 7.81
CA GLN A 173 12.58 14.17 6.52
C GLN A 173 13.99 14.30 5.94
N ASP A 174 15.01 14.40 6.79
CA ASP A 174 16.42 14.42 6.38
C ASP A 174 16.87 13.09 5.76
N LEU A 175 16.34 11.96 6.25
CA LEU A 175 16.57 10.66 5.65
C LEU A 175 15.89 10.55 4.27
N GLU A 176 14.66 11.04 4.13
CA GLU A 176 13.98 11.11 2.84
C GLU A 176 14.78 11.96 1.83
N VAL A 177 15.27 13.13 2.26
CA VAL A 177 16.14 13.98 1.44
C VAL A 177 17.42 13.24 1.06
N SER A 178 18.05 12.52 1.99
CA SER A 178 19.24 11.71 1.73
C SER A 178 18.99 10.65 0.66
N TRP A 179 17.85 9.96 0.71
CA TRP A 179 17.49 8.98 -0.29
C TRP A 179 17.27 9.62 -1.67
N MET A 180 16.57 10.76 -1.72
CA MET A 180 16.38 11.50 -2.97
C MET A 180 17.71 11.93 -3.57
N MET A 181 18.61 12.50 -2.76
CA MET A 181 19.94 12.91 -3.20
C MET A 181 20.79 11.73 -3.67
N THR A 182 20.72 10.59 -2.98
CA THR A 182 21.42 9.36 -3.38
C THR A 182 20.94 8.89 -4.74
N SER A 183 19.62 8.83 -4.95
CA SER A 183 19.04 8.36 -6.22
C SER A 183 19.36 9.29 -7.41
N LEU A 184 19.41 10.61 -7.17
CA LEU A 184 19.84 11.59 -8.18
C LEU A 184 21.31 11.41 -8.53
N THR A 185 22.15 11.17 -7.51
CA THR A 185 23.61 11.01 -7.65
C THR A 185 23.99 9.72 -8.37
N ASN A 186 23.18 8.66 -8.27
CA ASN A 186 23.37 7.40 -9.01
C ASN A 186 23.45 7.62 -10.53
N ASP A 187 22.81 8.68 -11.05
CA ASP A 187 22.97 9.16 -12.43
C ASP A 187 23.31 10.65 -12.47
N TYR A 188 24.44 10.99 -11.86
CA TYR A 188 24.89 12.37 -11.71
C TYR A 188 24.93 13.15 -13.03
N LEU A 189 25.44 12.55 -14.11
CA LEU A 189 25.62 13.25 -15.39
C LEU A 189 24.30 13.75 -15.97
N HIS A 190 23.25 12.96 -15.85
CA HIS A 190 21.94 13.38 -16.32
C HIS A 190 21.28 14.35 -15.34
N ASN A 191 21.46 14.15 -14.03
CA ASN A 191 20.74 14.87 -12.97
C ASN A 191 21.46 16.10 -12.42
N GLN A 192 22.59 16.49 -13.01
CA GLN A 192 23.46 17.56 -12.53
C GLN A 192 22.72 18.88 -12.26
N ASP A 193 21.84 19.31 -13.17
CA ASP A 193 21.08 20.57 -13.02
C ASP A 193 20.20 20.56 -11.76
N ILE A 194 19.54 19.44 -11.48
CA ILE A 194 18.68 19.24 -10.30
C ILE A 194 19.52 19.27 -9.03
N ILE A 195 20.64 18.54 -9.04
CA ILE A 195 21.56 18.42 -7.90
C ILE A 195 22.13 19.79 -7.55
N GLN A 196 22.55 20.58 -8.54
CA GLN A 196 23.09 21.92 -8.32
C GLN A 196 22.06 22.87 -7.72
N ASP A 197 20.81 22.87 -8.22
CA ASP A 197 19.73 23.70 -7.67
C ASP A 197 19.43 23.37 -6.19
N ILE A 198 19.49 22.08 -5.83
CA ILE A 198 19.34 21.65 -4.43
C ILE A 198 20.54 22.09 -3.59
N GLN A 199 21.76 21.89 -4.08
CA GLN A 199 23.00 22.23 -3.35
C GLN A 199 23.14 23.73 -3.09
N LEU A 200 22.73 24.58 -4.03
CA LEU A 200 22.74 26.03 -3.86
C LEU A 200 21.82 26.52 -2.72
N ASN A 201 20.79 25.74 -2.39
CA ASN A 201 19.80 26.05 -1.34
C ASN A 201 19.87 25.07 -0.17
N TRP A 202 20.95 24.31 -0.02
CA TRP A 202 21.04 23.17 0.91
C TRP A 202 20.68 23.51 2.35
N THR A 203 21.08 24.70 2.83
CA THR A 203 20.78 25.14 4.20
C THR A 203 19.29 25.16 4.53
N ASN A 204 18.41 25.36 3.53
CA ASN A 204 16.97 25.35 3.71
C ASN A 204 16.33 24.00 3.33
N LEU A 205 17.03 23.18 2.54
CA LEU A 205 16.48 21.96 1.93
C LEU A 205 16.91 20.67 2.62
N HIS A 206 17.95 20.70 3.47
CA HIS A 206 18.57 19.48 4.03
C HIS A 206 17.61 18.60 4.83
N SER A 207 16.47 19.15 5.28
CA SER A 207 15.43 18.45 6.01
C SER A 207 14.04 18.79 5.47
N ASP A 208 13.92 19.28 4.23
CA ASP A 208 12.64 19.59 3.61
C ASP A 208 12.45 18.72 2.35
N ALA A 209 11.96 17.51 2.57
CA ALA A 209 11.70 16.56 1.50
C ALA A 209 10.69 17.11 0.47
N LYS A 210 9.71 17.90 0.92
CA LYS A 210 8.69 18.46 0.03
C LYS A 210 9.31 19.47 -0.93
N ALA A 211 10.13 20.39 -0.44
CA ALA A 211 10.80 21.38 -1.28
C ALA A 211 11.76 20.71 -2.28
N VAL A 212 12.45 19.64 -1.88
CA VAL A 212 13.27 18.84 -2.83
C VAL A 212 12.40 18.19 -3.91
N ARG A 213 11.24 17.62 -3.57
CA ARG A 213 10.29 17.08 -4.56
C ARG A 213 9.81 18.16 -5.53
N GLU A 214 9.54 19.38 -5.05
CA GLU A 214 9.14 20.51 -5.89
C GLU A 214 10.21 20.89 -6.94
N ILE A 215 11.49 20.88 -6.55
CA ILE A 215 12.60 21.11 -7.49
C ILE A 215 12.66 20.00 -8.54
N ILE A 216 12.61 18.73 -8.12
CA ILE A 216 12.61 17.57 -9.03
C ILE A 216 11.48 17.67 -10.06
N ASN A 217 10.26 18.00 -9.60
CA ASN A 217 9.08 18.16 -10.45
C ASN A 217 9.25 19.31 -11.46
N ALA A 218 9.79 20.45 -11.02
CA ALA A 218 10.02 21.60 -11.89
C ALA A 218 10.96 21.24 -13.06
N HIS A 219 12.01 20.46 -12.80
CA HIS A 219 12.96 20.02 -13.82
C HIS A 219 12.40 18.95 -14.76
N SER A 220 11.55 18.05 -14.27
CA SER A 220 10.82 17.09 -15.11
C SER A 220 9.89 17.81 -16.11
N HIS A 221 9.24 18.90 -15.69
CA HIS A 221 8.30 19.64 -16.55
C HIS A 221 8.94 20.67 -17.50
N ARG A 222 10.14 21.18 -17.21
CA ARG A 222 10.80 22.21 -18.03
C ARG A 222 11.22 21.74 -19.43
N ARG A 223 11.57 20.45 -19.63
CA ARG A 223 11.94 19.93 -20.97
C ARG A 223 10.76 19.47 -21.83
N GLY A 224 9.62 19.15 -21.24
CA GLY A 224 8.39 18.79 -21.98
C GLY A 224 7.76 19.96 -22.74
N ARG A 225 8.11 21.21 -22.40
CA ARG A 225 7.63 22.42 -23.09
C ARG A 225 8.51 22.88 -24.25
N HIS A 226 9.72 22.33 -24.41
CA HIS A 226 10.60 22.64 -25.54
C HIS A 226 10.44 21.67 -26.73
N SER A 227 9.57 20.67 -26.64
CA SER A 227 9.21 19.77 -27.77
C SER A 227 7.93 20.19 -28.51
N ARG A 228 7.34 21.34 -28.18
CA ARG A 228 6.26 21.98 -28.96
C ARG A 228 6.70 23.36 -29.43
N SER A 229 7.67 23.39 -30.34
CA SER A 229 7.79 24.54 -31.24
C SER A 229 6.62 24.53 -32.23
N PRO A 230 5.89 25.64 -32.39
CA PRO A 230 4.92 25.75 -33.46
C PRO A 230 5.68 25.85 -34.79
N CYS A 231 5.44 24.91 -35.68
CA CYS A 231 5.57 25.15 -37.11
C CYS A 231 4.31 25.86 -37.61
#